data_AF-A0AAU4C8M4-F1
#
_entry.id   AF-A0AAU4C8M4-F1
#
_cell.length_a   1.000
_cell.length_b   1.000
_cell.length_c   1.000
_cell.angle_alpha   90.00
_cell.angle_beta   90.00
_cell.angle_gamma   90.00
#
_symmetry.space_group_name_H-M   'P 1'
#
loop_
_entity.id
_entity.type
_entity.pdbx_description
1 polymer ?
#
loop_
_entity_poly.entity_id
_entity_poly.type
_entity_poly.pdbx_seq_one_letter_code
_entity_poly.pdbx_strand_id
1 'polypeptide(L)' 'MRPGSGGNTEIRILFAFDPARRAVLLVAGDKAGRRNGWYESNIPIAEKRYGEHIAELETREYE' A
#
# COMPACT_ATOMS: atom_id res chain seq x y z
N MET A 1 -18.40 12.71 -2.61
CA MET A 1 -18.47 11.38 -3.25
C MET A 1 -17.39 11.30 -4.31
N ARG A 2 -16.64 10.20 -4.42
CA ARG A 2 -15.73 10.01 -5.59
C ARG A 2 -16.61 9.70 -6.81
N PRO A 3 -16.39 10.33 -7.98
CA PRO A 3 -17.10 9.98 -9.20
C PRO A 3 -16.94 8.48 -9.47
N GLY A 4 -18.01 7.81 -9.89
CA GLY A 4 -17.92 6.43 -10.35
C GLY A 4 -16.94 6.35 -11.53
N SER A 5 -15.93 5.50 -11.41
CA SER A 5 -14.93 5.26 -12.43
C SER A 5 -15.62 4.70 -13.68
N GLY A 6 -15.81 5.54 -14.70
CA GLY A 6 -16.39 5.18 -16.00
C GLY A 6 -15.46 4.37 -16.91
N GLY A 7 -14.42 3.73 -16.38
CA GLY A 7 -13.47 2.92 -17.15
C GLY A 7 -13.24 1.58 -16.46
N ASN A 8 -12.92 0.55 -17.23
CA ASN A 8 -12.62 -0.82 -16.80
C ASN A 8 -11.38 -0.95 -15.88
N THR A 9 -10.96 0.12 -15.20
CA THR A 9 -9.78 0.20 -14.34
C THR A 9 -10.15 0.88 -13.03
N GLU A 10 -9.84 0.21 -11.93
CA GLU A 10 -10.06 0.68 -10.56
C GLU A 10 -8.71 0.69 -9.82
N ILE A 11 -7.91 1.72 -10.04
CA ILE A 11 -6.61 1.83 -9.37
C ILE A 11 -6.81 2.02 -7.86
N ARG A 12 -6.21 1.13 -7.07
CA ARG A 12 -6.13 1.24 -5.60
C ARG A 12 -4.69 1.28 -5.14
N ILE A 13 -4.48 2.06 -4.10
CA ILE A 13 -3.19 2.24 -3.45
C ILE A 13 -3.35 1.88 -1.96
N LEU A 14 -2.46 1.02 -1.45
CA LEU A 14 -2.27 0.81 -0.01
C LEU A 14 -1.10 1.67 0.44
N PHE A 15 -1.31 2.45 1.50
CA PHE A 15 -0.29 3.31 2.09
C PHE A 15 -0.43 3.32 3.61
N ALA A 16 0.65 3.64 4.29
CA ALA A 16 0.68 3.86 5.74
C ALA A 16 1.53 5.10 6.06
N PHE A 17 1.39 5.63 7.27
CA PHE A 17 2.31 6.63 7.79
C PHE A 17 3.36 5.95 8.65
N ASP A 18 4.63 6.30 8.45
CA ASP A 18 5.72 5.85 9.32
C ASP A 18 5.77 6.69 10.62
N PRO A 19 6.64 6.34 11.60
CA PRO A 19 6.78 7.10 12.86
C PRO A 19 7.16 8.57 12.66
N ALA A 20 7.86 8.90 11.56
CA ALA A 20 8.19 10.27 11.17
C ALA A 20 7.05 10.99 10.44
N ARG A 21 5.84 10.39 10.40
CA ARG A 21 4.62 10.91 9.78
C ARG A 21 4.75 11.11 8.26
N ARG A 22 5.59 10.32 7.60
CA ARG A 22 5.72 10.31 6.14
C ARG A 22 4.81 9.24 5.55
N ALA A 23 4.10 9.58 4.47
CA ALA A 23 3.28 8.62 3.75
C ALA A 23 4.19 7.66 2.94
N VAL A 24 4.04 6.37 3.19
CA VAL A 24 4.77 5.30 2.50
C VAL A 24 3.79 4.58 1.58
N LEU A 25 4.05 4.60 0.28
CA LEU A 25 3.24 3.88 -0.71
C LEU A 25 3.69 2.42 -0.74
N LEU A 26 2.80 1.53 -0.29
CA LEU A 26 3.13 0.12 -0.09
C LEU A 26 2.76 -0.71 -1.31
N VAL A 27 1.61 -0.45 -1.94
CA VAL A 27 1.13 -1.16 -3.13
C VAL A 27 0.31 -0.21 -4.00
N ALA A 28 0.43 -0.33 -5.33
CA ALA A 28 -0.50 0.25 -6.29
C ALA A 28 -0.91 -0.81 -7.32
N GLY A 29 -2.19 -0.88 -7.67
CA GLY A 29 -2.66 -1.85 -8.67
C GLY A 29 -4.11 -1.67 -9.10
N ASP A 30 -4.46 -2.25 -10.23
CA ASP A 30 -5.82 -2.26 -10.76
C ASP A 30 -6.67 -3.35 -10.09
N LYS A 31 -7.75 -2.93 -9.41
CA LYS A 31 -8.72 -3.81 -8.76
C LYS A 31 -9.83 -4.27 -9.70
N ALA A 32 -10.10 -3.58 -10.81
CA ALA A 32 -11.32 -3.76 -11.60
C ALA A 32 -11.55 -5.22 -12.06
N GLY A 33 -10.47 -5.97 -12.36
CA GLY A 33 -10.53 -7.39 -12.73
C GLY A 33 -10.34 -8.41 -11.59
N ARG A 34 -10.11 -7.98 -10.34
CA ARG A 34 -9.76 -8.85 -9.20
C ARG A 34 -10.56 -8.55 -7.95
N ARG A 35 -11.87 -8.32 -8.10
CA ARG A 35 -12.74 -7.75 -7.05
C ARG A 35 -12.69 -8.47 -5.70
N ASN A 36 -12.55 -9.79 -5.69
CA ASN A 36 -12.58 -10.61 -4.47
C ASN A 36 -11.18 -10.85 -3.86
N GLY A 37 -10.16 -11.09 -4.69
CA GLY A 37 -8.82 -11.49 -4.20
C GLY A 37 -7.79 -10.36 -4.11
N TRP A 38 -8.11 -9.14 -4.58
CA TRP A 38 -7.12 -8.06 -4.60
C TRP A 38 -6.59 -7.73 -3.20
N TYR A 39 -7.45 -7.67 -2.19
CA TYR A 39 -7.02 -7.40 -0.83
C TYR A 39 -6.28 -8.58 -0.20
N GLU A 40 -6.80 -9.79 -0.36
CA GLU A 40 -6.17 -11.02 0.13
C GLU A 40 -4.72 -11.15 -0.39
N SER A 41 -4.47 -10.76 -1.64
CA SER A 41 -3.12 -10.77 -2.22
C SER A 41 -2.27 -9.57 -1.80
N ASN A 42 -2.84 -8.36 -1.78
CA ASN A 42 -2.05 -7.13 -1.64
C ASN A 42 -1.84 -6.68 -0.19
N ILE A 43 -2.69 -7.08 0.77
CA ILE A 43 -2.49 -6.77 2.20
C ILE A 43 -1.20 -7.42 2.73
N PRO A 44 -0.95 -8.74 2.55
CA PRO A 44 0.28 -9.36 3.04
C PRO A 44 1.55 -8.75 2.41
N ILE A 45 1.47 -8.34 1.15
CA ILE A 45 2.56 -7.64 0.45
C ILE A 45 2.82 -6.27 1.09
N ALA A 46 1.75 -5.52 1.39
CA ALA A 46 1.87 -4.22 2.04
C ALA A 46 2.44 -4.34 3.47
N GLU A 47 1.99 -5.34 4.24
CA GLU A 47 2.50 -5.60 5.59
C GLU A 47 3.99 -5.93 5.58
N LYS A 48 4.43 -6.82 4.68
CA LYS A 48 5.86 -7.16 4.52
C LYS A 48 6.70 -5.93 4.20
N ARG A 49 6.27 -5.13 3.21
CA ARG A 49 6.99 -3.91 2.79
C ARG A 49 7.04 -2.87 3.90
N TYR A 50 5.96 -2.74 4.69
CA TYR A 50 5.95 -1.81 5.81
C TYR A 50 6.91 -2.28 6.92
N GLY A 51 6.94 -3.58 7.23
CA GLY A 51 7.90 -4.14 8.18
C GLY A 51 9.36 -3.89 7.77
N GLU A 52 9.66 -4.09 6.48
CA GLU A 52 10.98 -3.77 5.90
C GLU A 52 11.32 -2.28 6.06
N HIS A 53 10.38 -1.38 5.73
CA HIS A 53 10.57 0.07 5.90
C HIS A 53 10.85 0.47 7.35
N ILE A 54 10.16 -0.11 8.33
CA ILE A 54 10.40 0.18 9.75
C ILE A 54 11.78 -0.33 10.19
N ALA A 55 12.18 -1.54 9.80
CA ALA A 55 13.50 -2.08 10.14
C ALA A 55 14.65 -1.24 9.54
N GLU A 56 14.49 -0.77 8.31
CA GLU A 56 15.44 0.16 7.68
C GLU A 56 15.51 1.51 8.41
N LEU A 57 14.37 2.04 8.87
CA LEU A 57 14.35 3.28 9.65
C LEU A 57 15.04 3.12 10.99
N GLU A 58 14.78 2.04 11.72
CA GLU A 58 15.43 1.78 12.99
C GLU A 58 16.94 1.68 12.81
N THR A 59 17.41 0.96 11.79
CA THR A 59 18.85 0.83 11.50
C THR A 59 19.52 2.18 11.27
N ARG A 60 18.86 3.07 10.50
CA ARG A 60 19.38 4.41 10.16
C ARG A 60 19.37 5.40 11.33
N GLU A 61 18.55 5.19 12.35
CA GLU A 61 18.54 6.05 13.55
C GLU A 61 19.65 5.68 14.55
N TYR A 62 20.28 4.49 14.42
CA TYR A 62 21.40 4.04 15.25
C TYR A 62 22.79 4.25 14.61
N GLU A 63 22.84 4.77 13.38
CA GLU A 63 24.06 5.24 12.70
C GLU A 63 24.29 6.74 12.94
#